data_AF-A0A9D6Y4A2-F1
#
_entry.id   AF-A0A9D6Y4A2-F1
#
_cell.length_a   1.000
_cell.length_b   1.000
_cell.length_c   1.000
_cell.angle_alpha   90.00
_cell.angle_beta   90.00
_cell.angle_gamma   90.00
#
_symmetry.space_group_name_H-M   'P 1'
#
loop_
_entity.id
_entity.type
_entity.pdbx_description
1 polymer ?
#
loop_
_entity_poly.entity_id
_entity_poly.type
_entity_poly.pdbx_seq_one_letter_code
_entity_poly.pdbx_strand_id
1 'polypeptide(L)'
;MVSFSSDRIWLLPLFLLFYAPGYGGTIVTRPAMQGDYFGRKAFGTIQGLAMGVSGLAAMAGPVIAGRIYDVTDSYRLAFLIFSVMSATGCLIVLLFAKRPRAPEVAPAPAIVREEALREEA
;
A
#
# COMPACT_ATOMS: atom_id res chain seq x y z
N MET A 1 -11.07 -17.64 -24.98
CA MET A 1 -12.30 -16.85 -24.80
C MET A 1 -12.77 -17.12 -23.38
N VAL A 2 -12.55 -16.19 -22.44
CA VAL A 2 -12.90 -16.41 -21.02
C VAL A 2 -14.42 -16.43 -20.93
N SER A 3 -15.00 -17.62 -20.80
CA SER A 3 -16.44 -17.79 -20.63
C SER A 3 -16.78 -17.38 -19.20
N PHE A 4 -17.30 -16.17 -19.01
CA PHE A 4 -17.86 -15.75 -17.73
C PHE A 4 -19.12 -16.60 -17.48
N SER A 5 -19.01 -17.65 -16.66
CA SER A 5 -20.18 -18.38 -16.16
C SER A 5 -21.04 -17.38 -15.38
N SER A 6 -22.25 -17.08 -15.87
CA SER A 6 -23.18 -16.12 -15.26
C SER A 6 -23.41 -16.36 -13.76
N ASP A 7 -23.19 -17.58 -13.29
CA ASP A 7 -23.39 -18.04 -11.91
C ASP A 7 -22.41 -17.41 -10.89
N ARG A 8 -21.33 -16.76 -11.34
CA ARG A 8 -20.26 -16.24 -10.46
C ARG A 8 -20.07 -14.73 -10.56
N ILE A 9 -20.85 -14.06 -11.40
CA ILE A 9 -20.70 -12.62 -11.63
C ILE A 9 -20.97 -11.79 -10.36
N TRP A 10 -21.77 -12.33 -9.42
CA TRP A 10 -22.04 -11.73 -8.12
C TRP A 10 -20.80 -11.59 -7.23
N LEU A 11 -19.70 -12.30 -7.52
CA LEU A 11 -18.42 -12.14 -6.83
C LEU A 11 -17.70 -10.84 -7.22
N LEU A 12 -17.98 -10.28 -8.39
CA LEU A 12 -17.34 -9.04 -8.85
C LEU A 12 -17.59 -7.83 -7.95
N PRO A 13 -18.85 -7.49 -7.58
CA PRO A 13 -19.09 -6.36 -6.67
C PRO A 13 -18.45 -6.58 -5.29
N LEU A 14 -18.43 -7.82 -4.79
CA LEU A 14 -17.75 -8.17 -3.54
C LEU A 14 -16.23 -7.93 -3.66
N PHE A 15 -15.63 -8.41 -4.75
CA PHE A 15 -14.22 -8.18 -5.03
C PHE A 15 -13.89 -6.68 -5.10
N LEU A 16 -14.68 -5.90 -5.85
CA LEU A 16 -14.52 -4.45 -5.96
C LEU A 16 -14.63 -3.74 -4.62
N LEU A 17 -15.62 -4.12 -3.80
CA LEU A 17 -15.85 -3.54 -2.48
C LEU A 17 -14.64 -3.67 -1.55
N PHE A 18 -13.94 -4.81 -1.58
CA PHE A 18 -12.76 -5.04 -0.73
C PHE A 18 -11.46 -4.57 -1.39
N TYR A 19 -11.30 -4.80 -2.70
CA TYR A 19 -10.08 -4.50 -3.42
C TYR A 19 -9.87 -2.99 -3.58
N ALA A 20 -10.92 -2.23 -3.92
CA ALA A 20 -10.79 -0.80 -4.19
C ALA A 20 -10.28 0.02 -2.98
N PRO A 21 -10.88 -0.06 -1.77
CA PRO A 21 -10.37 0.68 -0.61
C PRO A 21 -9.03 0.12 -0.12
N GLY A 22 -8.82 -1.20 -0.21
CA GLY A 22 -7.56 -1.82 0.16
C GLY A 22 -6.40 -1.32 -0.71
N TYR A 23 -6.58 -1.31 -2.03
CA TYR A 23 -5.56 -0.85 -2.96
C TYR A 23 -5.41 0.68 -2.96
N GLY A 24 -6.55 1.40 -3.02
CA GLY A 24 -6.58 2.86 -3.04
C GLY A 24 -6.02 3.51 -1.77
N GLY A 25 -6.42 3.01 -0.60
CA GLY A 25 -5.88 3.48 0.69
C GLY A 25 -4.37 3.24 0.78
N THR A 26 -3.90 2.11 0.28
CA THR A 26 -2.48 1.78 0.30
C THR A 26 -1.63 2.74 -0.56
N ILE A 27 -2.16 3.29 -1.66
CA ILE A 27 -1.46 4.26 -2.51
C ILE A 27 -1.16 5.56 -1.76
N VAL A 28 -2.09 6.03 -0.91
CA VAL A 28 -1.94 7.30 -0.17
C VAL A 28 -1.27 7.10 1.18
N THR A 29 -1.55 6.00 1.88
CA THR A 29 -1.02 5.73 3.22
C THR A 29 0.46 5.35 3.18
N ARG A 30 0.93 4.59 2.18
CA ARG A 30 2.36 4.22 2.07
C ARG A 30 3.30 5.43 2.04
N PRO A 31 3.14 6.41 1.13
CA PRO A 31 4.01 7.58 1.10
C PRO A 31 3.80 8.49 2.31
N ALA A 32 2.59 8.61 2.86
CA ALA A 32 2.36 9.36 4.09
C ALA A 32 3.16 8.77 5.26
N MET A 33 3.08 7.45 5.47
CA MET A 33 3.87 6.76 6.48
C MET A 33 5.37 6.95 6.25
N GLN A 34 5.86 6.77 5.03
CA GLN A 34 7.28 6.97 4.71
C GLN A 34 7.75 8.40 5.03
N GLY A 35 6.89 9.41 4.77
CA GLY A 35 7.16 10.81 5.14
C GLY A 35 7.26 11.01 6.65
N ASP A 36 6.36 10.39 7.42
CA ASP A 36 6.32 10.51 8.88
C ASP A 36 7.49 9.77 9.57
N TYR A 37 7.93 8.61 9.06
CA TYR A 37 9.03 7.84 9.66
C TYR A 37 10.42 8.36 9.29
N PHE A 38 10.63 8.77 8.04
CA PHE A 38 11.98 9.00 7.51
C PHE A 38 12.24 10.47 7.15
N GLY A 39 11.21 11.32 7.19
CA GLY A 39 11.31 12.71 6.76
C GLY A 39 11.65 12.85 5.27
N ARG A 40 11.80 14.10 4.79
CA ARG A 40 12.01 14.39 3.36
C ARG A 40 13.39 14.01 2.80
N LYS A 41 14.41 13.80 3.64
CA LYS A 41 15.80 13.59 3.17
C LYS A 41 16.05 12.21 2.54
N ALA A 42 15.47 11.14 3.10
CA ALA A 42 15.67 9.77 2.62
C ALA A 42 14.47 9.21 1.82
N PHE A 43 13.39 9.99 1.70
CA PHE A 43 12.12 9.57 1.10
C PHE A 43 12.30 9.01 -0.32
N GLY A 44 13.03 9.74 -1.19
CA GLY A 44 13.23 9.34 -2.59
C GLY A 44 13.97 8.01 -2.74
N THR A 45 15.01 7.76 -1.93
CA THR A 45 15.77 6.50 -1.94
C THR A 45 14.91 5.33 -1.48
N ILE A 46 14.13 5.51 -0.41
CA ILE A 46 13.23 4.47 0.13
C ILE A 46 12.12 4.16 -0.87
N GLN A 47 11.51 5.20 -1.43
CA GLN A 47 10.45 5.05 -2.43
C GLN A 47 10.97 4.36 -3.69
N GLY A 48 12.17 4.73 -4.17
CA GLY A 48 12.81 4.10 -5.33
C GLY A 48 13.13 2.63 -5.09
N LEU A 49 13.70 2.27 -3.93
CA LEU A 49 13.95 0.88 -3.56
C LEU A 49 12.64 0.08 -3.49
N ALA A 50 11.61 0.63 -2.86
CA ALA A 50 10.29 0.00 -2.77
C ALA A 50 9.66 -0.23 -4.16
N MET A 51 9.80 0.73 -5.07
CA MET A 51 9.35 0.58 -6.46
C MET A 51 10.17 -0.47 -7.21
N GLY A 52 11.48 -0.55 -7.01
CA GLY A 52 12.32 -1.58 -7.59
C GLY A 52 11.89 -3.00 -7.18
N VAL A 53 11.69 -3.22 -5.89
CA VAL A 53 11.19 -4.51 -5.36
C VAL A 53 9.79 -4.82 -5.90
N SER A 54 8.90 -3.82 -5.94
CA SER A 54 7.55 -3.99 -6.50
C SER A 54 7.57 -4.31 -7.99
N GLY A 55 8.49 -3.72 -8.74
CA GLY A 55 8.69 -4.00 -10.17
C GLY A 55 9.12 -5.44 -10.42
N LEU A 56 10.07 -5.95 -9.63
CA LEU A 56 10.47 -7.36 -9.70
C LEU A 56 9.31 -8.31 -9.40
N ALA A 57 8.51 -8.00 -8.38
CA ALA A 57 7.31 -8.78 -8.06
C ALA A 57 6.26 -8.73 -9.19
N ALA A 58 6.07 -7.56 -9.81
CA ALA A 58 5.14 -7.39 -10.93
C ALA A 58 5.58 -8.18 -12.18
N MET A 59 6.89 -8.34 -12.39
CA MET A 59 7.42 -9.20 -13.45
C MET A 59 7.32 -10.69 -13.10
N ALA A 60 7.69 -11.08 -11.88
CA ALA A 60 7.72 -12.47 -11.46
C ALA A 60 6.33 -13.08 -11.26
N GLY A 61 5.36 -12.29 -10.77
CA GLY A 61 4.02 -12.75 -10.43
C GLY A 61 3.29 -13.47 -11.58
N PRO A 62 3.14 -12.84 -12.77
CA PRO A 62 2.50 -13.48 -13.92
C PRO A 62 3.24 -14.73 -14.40
N VAL A 63 4.57 -14.73 -14.36
CA VAL A 63 5.38 -15.90 -14.78
C VAL A 63 5.12 -17.09 -13.86
N ILE A 64 5.13 -16.86 -12.53
CA ILE A 64 4.85 -17.90 -11.54
C ILE A 64 3.40 -18.39 -11.67
N ALA A 65 2.44 -17.46 -11.80
CA ALA A 65 1.03 -17.81 -11.95
C ALA A 65 0.77 -18.60 -13.24
N GLY A 66 1.39 -18.22 -14.35
CA GLY A 66 1.32 -18.92 -15.63
C GLY A 66 1.89 -20.33 -15.52
N ARG A 67 3.08 -20.49 -14.90
CA ARG A 67 3.66 -21.82 -14.66
C ARG A 67 2.78 -22.71 -13.79
N ILE A 68 2.16 -22.16 -12.76
CA ILE A 68 1.21 -22.90 -11.92
C ILE A 68 0.01 -23.34 -12.76
N TYR A 69 -0.51 -22.45 -13.60
CA TYR A 69 -1.60 -22.77 -14.51
C TYR A 69 -1.20 -23.90 -15.49
N ASP A 70 -0.02 -23.83 -16.10
CA ASP A 70 0.46 -24.85 -17.04
C ASP A 70 0.51 -26.26 -16.43
N VAL A 71 0.79 -26.37 -15.12
CA VAL A 71 0.91 -27.66 -14.42
C VAL A 71 -0.42 -28.12 -13.80
N THR A 72 -1.26 -27.18 -13.34
CA THR A 72 -2.47 -27.50 -12.56
C THR A 72 -3.78 -27.26 -13.30
N ASP A 73 -3.71 -26.64 -14.48
CA ASP A 73 -4.83 -26.13 -15.29
C ASP A 73 -5.79 -25.24 -14.48
N SER A 74 -5.29 -24.59 -13.43
CA SER A 74 -6.08 -23.77 -12.53
C SER A 74 -5.29 -22.65 -11.87
N TYR A 75 -5.85 -21.44 -11.84
CA TYR A 75 -5.28 -20.31 -11.09
C TYR A 75 -5.55 -20.37 -9.59
N ARG A 76 -6.36 -21.32 -9.11
CA ARG A 76 -6.78 -21.36 -7.70
C ARG A 76 -5.58 -21.45 -6.75
N LEU A 77 -4.60 -22.27 -7.10
CA LEU A 77 -3.38 -22.42 -6.31
C LEU A 77 -2.52 -21.14 -6.34
N ALA A 78 -2.38 -20.50 -7.50
CA ALA A 78 -1.63 -19.24 -7.64
C ALA A 78 -2.24 -18.12 -6.79
N PHE A 79 -3.57 -17.95 -6.85
CA PHE A 79 -4.26 -16.95 -6.03
C PHE A 79 -4.19 -17.25 -4.53
N LEU A 80 -4.22 -18.54 -4.14
CA LEU A 80 -4.06 -18.92 -2.74
C LEU A 80 -2.67 -18.53 -2.22
N ILE A 81 -1.61 -18.80 -2.99
CA ILE A 81 -0.24 -18.42 -2.65
C ILE A 81 -0.12 -16.90 -2.50
N PHE A 82 -0.64 -16.13 -3.46
CA PHE A 82 -0.59 -14.67 -3.39
C PHE A 82 -1.41 -14.10 -2.22
N SER A 83 -2.54 -14.74 -1.90
CA SER A 83 -3.36 -14.38 -0.75
C SER A 83 -2.63 -14.61 0.58
N VAL A 84 -1.99 -15.77 0.76
CA VAL A 84 -1.18 -16.09 1.96
C VAL A 84 0.01 -15.13 2.08
N MET A 85 0.69 -14.83 0.98
CA MET A 85 1.80 -13.88 0.97
C MET A 85 1.35 -12.47 1.39
N SER A 86 0.21 -12.02 0.88
CA SER A 86 -0.39 -10.74 1.24
C SER A 86 -0.84 -10.70 2.70
N ALA A 87 -1.46 -11.78 3.19
CA ALA A 87 -1.91 -11.90 4.58
C ALA A 87 -0.72 -11.89 5.56
N THR A 88 0.35 -12.59 5.22
CA THR A 88 1.60 -12.58 6.01
C THR A 88 2.21 -11.18 6.05
N GLY A 89 2.27 -10.48 4.90
CA GLY A 89 2.74 -9.10 4.86
C GLY A 89 1.90 -8.16 5.71
N CYS A 90 0.57 -8.30 5.66
CA CYS A 90 -0.36 -7.55 6.53
C CYS A 90 -0.08 -7.83 8.01
N LEU A 91 0.07 -9.10 8.39
CA LEU A 91 0.36 -9.49 9.76
C LEU A 91 1.68 -8.91 10.27
N ILE A 92 2.73 -8.93 9.45
CA ILE A 92 4.03 -8.32 9.80
C ILE A 92 3.85 -6.82 10.05
N VAL A 93 3.15 -6.10 9.18
CA VAL A 93 2.91 -4.66 9.38
C VAL A 93 2.10 -4.42 10.64
N LEU A 94 1.04 -5.17 10.89
CA LEU A 94 0.21 -5.02 12.09
C LEU A 94 0.97 -5.28 13.39
N LEU A 95 1.88 -6.26 13.40
CA LEU A 95 2.65 -6.62 14.60
C LEU A 95 3.86 -5.70 14.84
N PHE A 96 4.48 -5.16 13.78
CA PHE A 96 5.77 -4.46 13.89
C PHE A 96 5.72 -2.97 13.54
N ALA A 97 4.65 -2.44 12.95
CA ALA A 97 4.54 -1.00 12.68
C ALA A 97 4.35 -0.21 13.99
N LYS A 98 5.40 0.46 14.44
CA LYS A 98 5.39 1.34 15.63
C LYS A 98 4.81 2.70 15.26
N ARG A 99 3.93 3.32 16.05
CA ARG A 99 3.37 4.66 15.73
C ARG A 99 4.47 5.64 15.29
N PRO A 100 4.29 6.37 14.16
CA PRO A 100 5.23 7.41 13.76
C PRO A 100 5.37 8.45 14.88
N ARG A 101 6.59 8.94 15.13
CA ARG A 101 6.77 10.10 16.00
C ARG A 101 6.10 11.27 15.30
N ALA A 102 5.13 11.92 15.96
CA ALA A 102 4.49 13.11 15.43
C ALA A 102 5.58 14.10 14.98
N PRO A 103 5.45 14.73 13.81
CA PRO A 103 6.31 15.84 13.46
C PRO A 103 6.25 16.83 14.62
N GLU A 104 7.39 17.15 15.23
CA GLU A 104 7.46 18.24 16.19
C GLU A 104 6.94 19.47 15.44
N VAL A 105 5.71 19.88 15.77
CA VAL A 105 5.13 21.11 15.23
C VAL A 105 6.05 22.20 15.73
N ALA A 106 6.95 22.65 14.85
CA ALA A 106 7.85 23.74 15.17
C ALA A 106 6.96 24.87 15.70
N PRO A 107 7.20 25.36 16.94
CA PRO A 107 6.38 26.41 17.51
C PRO A 107 6.31 27.56 16.49
N ALA A 108 5.11 28.11 16.31
CA ALA A 108 4.87 29.16 15.33
C ALA A 108 5.99 30.20 15.40
N PRO A 109 6.61 30.57 14.26
CA PRO A 109 7.74 31.49 14.28
C PRO A 109 7.32 32.77 15.01
N ALA A 110 8.17 33.27 15.91
CA ALA A 110 7.82 34.34 16.85
C ALA A 110 7.19 35.57 16.17
N ILE A 111 7.58 35.84 14.93
CA ILE A 111 7.00 36.85 14.03
C ILE A 111 5.47 36.73 13.86
N VAL A 112 4.93 35.52 13.64
CA VAL A 112 3.47 35.30 13.46
C VAL A 112 2.74 35.51 14.79
N ARG A 113 3.40 35.17 15.91
CA ARG A 113 2.86 35.39 17.25
C ARG A 113 2.83 36.88 17.62
N GLU A 114 3.84 37.65 17.18
CA GLU A 114 3.90 39.10 17.38
C GLU A 114 2.93 39.86 16.45
N GLU A 115 2.72 39.41 15.21
CA GLU A 115 1.73 39.98 14.29
C GLU A 115 0.30 39.78 14.79
N ALA A 116 -0.05 38.58 15.27
CA ALA A 116 -1.36 38.30 15.86
C ALA A 116 -1.65 39.17 17.10
N LEU A 117 -0.64 39.38 17.97
CA LEU A 117 -0.77 40.26 19.14
C LEU A 117 -0.88 41.74 18.79
N ARG A 118 -0.44 42.15 17.59
CA ARG A 118 -0.56 43.52 17.07
C ARG A 118 -1.89 43.76 16.36
N GLU A 119 -2.50 42.74 15.76
CA GLU A 119 -3.85 42.83 15.19
C GLU A 119 -4.95 42.83 16.27
N GLU A 120 -4.68 42.26 17.45
CA GLU A 120 -5.62 42.21 18.59
C GLU A 120 -5.56 43.42 19.54
N ALA A 121 -4.65 44.39 19.32
CA ALA A 121 -4.43 45.57 20.18
C ALA A 121 -4.85 46.88 19.50
#